data_AF-A0A3D1PL80-F1
#
_entry.id   AF-A0A3D1PL80-F1
#
_cell.length_a   1.000
_cell.length_b   1.000
_cell.length_c   1.000
_cell.angle_alpha   90.00
_cell.angle_beta   90.00
_cell.angle_gamma   90.00
#
_symmetry.space_group_name_H-M   'P 1'
#
loop_
_entity.id
_entity.type
_entity.pdbx_description
1 polymer ?
#
loop_
_entity_poly.entity_id
_entity_poly.type
_entity_poly.pdbx_seq_one_letter_code
_entity_poly.pdbx_strand_id
1 'polypeptide(L)'
;RGGTSLQGKKFMTAITAGGGEQAYCREGYNRFTIRELLAPFAQTAHLCGIEYLPPFIVYGTHKLREQHQIAKHADDYRTVITALRDNTVDWSQLEHCQRLNEDLNQLITPQEISHHA
;
A
#
# COMPACT_ATOMS: atom_id res chain seq x y z
N ARG A 1 -22.03 18.41 -16.11
CA ARG A 1 -22.35 17.45 -15.02
C ARG A 1 -22.15 16.05 -15.59
N GLY A 2 -21.40 15.16 -14.93
CA GLY A 2 -21.10 13.82 -15.44
C GLY A 2 -19.72 13.25 -15.13
N GLY A 3 -19.00 13.76 -14.13
CA GLY A 3 -17.64 13.31 -13.81
C GLY A 3 -17.64 12.00 -13.01
N THR A 4 -17.86 10.87 -13.67
CA THR A 4 -17.86 9.53 -13.05
C THR A 4 -16.71 8.65 -13.54
N SER A 5 -15.77 9.18 -14.32
CA SER A 5 -14.69 8.41 -14.96
C SER A 5 -13.79 7.64 -13.99
N LEU A 6 -13.77 7.99 -12.71
CA LEU A 6 -12.98 7.33 -11.68
C LEU A 6 -13.78 6.37 -10.78
N GLN A 7 -15.10 6.32 -10.94
CA GLN A 7 -15.94 5.46 -10.11
C GLN A 7 -15.55 3.98 -10.28
N GLY A 8 -15.42 3.27 -9.16
CA GLY A 8 -15.03 1.86 -9.10
C GLY A 8 -13.56 1.59 -9.41
N LYS A 9 -12.75 2.61 -9.73
CA LYS A 9 -11.29 2.42 -9.85
C LYS A 9 -10.68 2.25 -8.46
N LYS A 10 -9.53 1.58 -8.43
CA LYS A 10 -8.70 1.42 -7.22
C LYS A 10 -7.63 2.50 -7.17
N PHE A 11 -7.35 3.01 -5.97
CA PHE A 11 -6.31 3.99 -5.72
C PHE A 11 -5.49 3.63 -4.50
N MET A 12 -4.17 3.71 -4.63
CA MET A 12 -3.19 3.42 -3.58
C MET A 12 -2.20 4.58 -3.52
N THR A 13 -1.83 4.99 -2.30
CA THR A 13 -0.67 5.86 -2.08
C THR A 13 0.56 5.00 -1.81
N ALA A 14 1.69 5.35 -2.45
CA ALA A 14 2.99 4.75 -2.18
C ALA A 14 3.92 5.84 -1.66
N ILE A 15 4.32 5.75 -0.39
CA ILE A 15 5.05 6.82 0.28
C ILE A 15 6.25 6.30 1.07
N THR A 16 7.19 7.21 1.32
CA THR A 16 8.35 6.98 2.18
C THR A 16 8.31 7.92 3.38
N ALA A 17 8.75 7.45 4.53
CA ALA A 17 8.85 8.24 5.75
C ALA A 17 10.28 8.21 6.30
N GLY A 18 10.76 9.38 6.75
CA GLY A 18 12.02 9.48 7.47
C GLY A 18 11.96 8.76 8.82
N GLY A 19 10.92 9.02 9.61
CA GLY A 19 10.72 8.37 10.91
C GLY A 19 10.47 6.86 10.81
N GLY A 20 10.81 6.13 11.86
CA GLY A 20 10.39 4.74 12.01
C GLY A 20 8.87 4.63 12.23
N GLU A 21 8.31 3.43 12.08
CA GLU A 21 6.86 3.18 12.22
C GLU A 21 6.30 3.65 13.57
N GLN A 22 7.02 3.39 14.67
CA GLN A 22 6.64 3.83 16.02
C GLN A 22 6.57 5.36 16.20
N ALA A 23 7.13 6.15 15.27
CA ALA A 23 6.96 7.59 15.32
C ALA A 23 5.54 8.03 14.91
N TYR A 24 4.78 7.17 14.22
CA TYR A 24 3.48 7.44 13.64
C TYR A 24 2.36 6.69 14.38
N CYS A 25 2.20 7.00 15.67
CA CYS A 25 1.07 6.60 16.49
C CYS A 25 0.71 7.73 17.46
N ARG A 26 -0.36 7.56 18.26
CA ARG A 26 -0.87 8.60 19.16
C ARG A 26 0.14 9.00 20.24
N GLU A 27 0.90 8.03 20.73
CA GLU A 27 1.96 8.20 21.72
C GLU A 27 3.33 8.51 21.07
N GLY A 28 3.44 8.36 19.75
CA GLY A 28 4.65 8.56 18.98
C GLY A 28 4.96 10.03 18.72
N TYR A 29 6.19 10.30 18.26
CA TYR A 29 6.67 11.67 18.01
C TYR A 29 5.76 12.49 17.10
N ASN A 30 5.23 11.88 16.03
CA ASN A 30 4.36 12.55 15.06
C ASN A 30 2.88 12.58 15.50
N ARG A 31 2.51 11.94 16.61
CA ARG A 31 1.16 11.95 17.24
C ARG A 31 -0.01 11.43 16.41
N PHE A 32 0.23 11.07 15.16
CA PHE A 32 -0.76 10.60 14.20
C PHE A 32 -0.24 9.37 13.46
N THR A 33 -1.16 8.46 13.13
CA THR A 33 -0.86 7.37 12.20
C THR A 33 -0.67 7.91 10.78
N ILE A 34 0.05 7.18 9.93
CA ILE A 34 0.16 7.54 8.51
C ILE A 34 -1.23 7.62 7.86
N ARG A 35 -2.18 6.74 8.22
CA ARG A 35 -3.54 6.78 7.67
C ARG A 35 -4.29 8.06 8.01
N GLU A 36 -4.12 8.56 9.23
CA GLU A 36 -4.68 9.86 9.64
C GLU A 36 -4.07 11.01 8.83
N LEU A 37 -2.76 10.98 8.60
CA LEU A 37 -2.08 11.97 7.76
C LEU A 37 -2.50 11.88 6.28
N LEU A 38 -2.97 10.71 5.83
CA LEU A 38 -3.46 10.47 4.47
C LEU A 38 -4.98 10.71 4.31
N ALA A 39 -5.68 11.21 5.34
CA ALA A 39 -7.10 11.50 5.28
C ALA A 39 -7.53 12.36 4.06
N PRO A 40 -6.76 13.38 3.61
CA PRO A 40 -7.12 14.13 2.40
C PRO A 40 -7.21 13.27 1.12
N PHE A 41 -6.36 12.25 0.99
CA PHE A 41 -6.37 11.33 -0.15
C PHE A 41 -7.57 10.38 -0.06
N ALA A 42 -7.87 9.87 1.13
CA ALA A 42 -9.07 9.07 1.37
C ALA A 42 -10.34 9.85 1.05
N GLN A 43 -10.40 11.14 1.45
CA GLN A 43 -11.52 12.01 1.13
C GLN A 43 -11.67 12.24 -0.39
N THR A 44 -10.55 12.42 -1.09
CA THR A 44 -10.54 12.56 -2.55
C THR A 44 -11.08 11.29 -3.22
N ALA A 45 -10.63 10.11 -2.78
CA ALA A 45 -11.12 8.83 -3.29
C ALA A 45 -12.63 8.68 -3.08
N HIS A 46 -13.12 9.01 -1.88
CA HIS A 46 -14.54 8.97 -1.54
C HIS A 46 -15.38 9.86 -2.46
N LEU A 47 -14.98 11.12 -2.64
CA LEU A 47 -15.71 12.07 -3.52
C LEU A 47 -15.73 11.64 -4.98
N CYS A 48 -14.71 10.91 -5.43
CA CYS A 48 -14.60 10.39 -6.79
C CYS A 48 -15.20 8.99 -6.98
N GLY A 49 -15.73 8.36 -5.92
CA GLY A 49 -16.25 6.98 -5.96
C GLY A 49 -15.17 5.92 -6.22
N ILE A 50 -13.94 6.19 -5.80
CA ILE A 50 -12.76 5.33 -5.94
C ILE A 50 -12.66 4.43 -4.69
N GLU A 51 -12.28 3.18 -4.89
CA GLU A 51 -11.89 2.26 -3.81
C GLU A 51 -10.46 2.60 -3.34
N TYR A 52 -10.34 3.15 -2.13
CA TYR A 52 -9.04 3.51 -1.56
C TYR A 52 -8.41 2.33 -0.84
N LEU A 53 -7.28 1.87 -1.36
CA LEU A 53 -6.53 0.73 -0.82
C LEU A 53 -5.64 1.15 0.35
N PRO A 54 -5.24 0.20 1.23
CA PRO A 54 -4.16 0.42 2.18
C PRO A 54 -2.92 1.03 1.50
N PRO A 55 -2.20 1.94 2.15
CA PRO A 55 -1.01 2.54 1.57
C PRO A 55 0.15 1.53 1.49
N PHE A 56 1.06 1.74 0.54
CA PHE A 56 2.41 1.17 0.58
C PHE A 56 3.32 2.16 1.31
N ILE A 57 3.99 1.72 2.39
CA ILE A 57 4.79 2.63 3.23
C ILE A 57 6.18 2.05 3.50
N VAL A 58 7.21 2.83 3.21
CA VAL A 58 8.59 2.54 3.66
C VAL A 58 8.96 3.50 4.78
N TYR A 59 9.15 2.97 5.99
CA TYR A 59 9.59 3.74 7.16
C TYR A 59 11.11 3.78 7.30
N GLY A 60 11.61 4.72 8.11
CA GLY A 60 13.00 4.72 8.56
C GLY A 60 14.01 5.01 7.44
N THR A 61 13.62 5.70 6.37
CA THR A 61 14.45 5.85 5.16
C THR A 61 15.82 6.46 5.40
N HIS A 62 15.99 7.31 6.42
CA HIS A 62 17.31 7.85 6.81
C HIS A 62 18.32 6.78 7.29
N LYS A 63 17.86 5.55 7.58
CA LYS A 63 18.68 4.40 7.99
C LYS A 63 18.94 3.42 6.85
N LEU A 64 18.30 3.58 5.69
CA LEU A 64 18.50 2.72 4.52
C LEU A 64 19.79 3.16 3.82
N ARG A 65 20.92 2.59 4.25
CA ARG A 65 22.26 2.97 3.74
C ARG A 65 22.80 1.96 2.74
N GLU A 66 22.32 0.72 2.81
CA GLU A 66 22.84 -0.35 1.99
C GLU A 66 21.92 -0.63 0.81
N GLN A 67 22.52 -0.82 -0.37
CA GLN A 67 21.78 -1.01 -1.63
C GLN A 67 20.79 -2.17 -1.55
N HIS A 68 21.12 -3.24 -0.83
CA HIS A 68 20.25 -4.40 -0.68
C HIS A 68 18.94 -4.08 0.07
N GLN A 69 18.96 -3.11 0.99
CA GLN A 69 17.78 -2.71 1.75
C GLN A 69 16.81 -1.92 0.86
N ILE A 70 17.35 -1.03 0.03
CA ILE A 70 16.58 -0.28 -0.96
C ILE A 70 16.01 -1.23 -2.03
N ALA A 71 16.85 -2.16 -2.51
CA ALA A 71 16.43 -3.16 -3.49
C ALA A 71 15.25 -3.99 -2.99
N LYS A 72 15.27 -4.44 -1.73
CA LYS A 72 14.13 -5.13 -1.13
C LYS A 72 12.83 -4.32 -1.22
N HIS A 73 12.85 -3.04 -0.86
CA HIS A 73 11.63 -2.21 -0.94
C HIS A 73 11.18 -1.96 -2.39
N ALA A 74 12.11 -1.88 -3.33
CA ALA A 74 11.79 -1.80 -4.75
C ALA A 74 11.12 -3.09 -5.26
N ASP A 75 11.59 -4.26 -4.81
CA ASP A 75 11.00 -5.55 -5.13
C ASP A 75 9.63 -5.74 -4.47
N ASP A 76 9.47 -5.33 -3.22
CA ASP A 76 8.17 -5.31 -2.53
C ASP A 76 7.16 -4.42 -3.30
N TYR A 77 7.59 -3.23 -3.74
CA TYR A 77 6.76 -2.33 -4.54
C TYR A 77 6.38 -2.92 -5.90
N ARG A 78 7.35 -3.50 -6.63
CA ARG A 78 7.11 -4.22 -7.89
C ARG A 78 6.08 -5.32 -7.69
N THR A 79 6.22 -6.09 -6.61
CA THR A 79 5.36 -7.22 -6.28
C THR A 79 3.92 -6.75 -6.06
N VAL A 80 3.70 -5.69 -5.28
CA VAL A 80 2.38 -5.08 -5.07
C VAL A 80 1.75 -4.60 -6.39
N ILE A 81 2.48 -3.83 -7.20
CA ILE A 81 1.96 -3.30 -8.47
C ILE A 81 1.61 -4.43 -9.44
N THR A 82 2.44 -5.46 -9.50
CA THR A 82 2.22 -6.63 -10.36
C THR A 82 0.99 -7.40 -9.90
N ALA A 83 0.84 -7.66 -8.59
CA ALA A 83 -0.31 -8.36 -8.03
C ALA A 83 -1.63 -7.58 -8.25
N LEU A 84 -1.61 -6.25 -8.10
CA LEU A 84 -2.76 -5.39 -8.39
C LEU A 84 -3.14 -5.41 -9.88
N ARG A 85 -2.15 -5.41 -10.77
CA ARG A 85 -2.37 -5.49 -12.23
C ARG A 85 -2.94 -6.85 -12.65
N ASP A 86 -2.38 -7.92 -12.09
CA ASP A 86 -2.69 -9.30 -12.48
C ASP A 86 -3.85 -9.90 -11.65
N ASN A 87 -4.42 -9.12 -10.72
CA ASN A 87 -5.52 -9.50 -9.84
C ASN A 87 -5.23 -10.76 -9.00
N THR A 88 -4.01 -10.88 -8.49
CA THR A 88 -3.55 -11.99 -7.62
C THR A 88 -3.51 -11.60 -6.14
N VAL A 89 -4.15 -10.48 -5.78
CA VAL A 89 -4.29 -10.02 -4.41
C VAL A 89 -5.44 -10.78 -3.74
N ASP A 90 -5.22 -11.27 -2.53
CA ASP A 90 -6.31 -11.73 -1.68
C ASP A 90 -7.05 -10.51 -1.11
N TRP A 91 -8.15 -10.15 -1.79
CA TRP A 91 -8.98 -9.02 -1.41
C TRP A 91 -9.59 -9.16 -0.02
N SER A 92 -9.77 -10.38 0.51
CA SER A 92 -10.30 -10.60 1.86
C SER A 92 -9.30 -10.22 2.95
N GLN A 93 -8.00 -10.40 2.69
CA GLN A 93 -6.93 -10.01 3.60
C GLN A 93 -6.66 -8.51 3.56
N LEU A 94 -6.83 -7.89 2.38
CA LEU A 94 -6.53 -6.48 2.17
C LEU A 94 -7.37 -5.54 3.08
N GLU A 95 -8.60 -5.92 3.43
CA GLU A 95 -9.46 -5.17 4.36
C GLU A 95 -8.85 -5.03 5.77
N HIS A 96 -8.01 -5.98 6.17
CA HIS A 96 -7.43 -6.07 7.51
C HIS A 96 -6.01 -5.49 7.59
N CYS A 97 -5.35 -5.28 6.45
CA CYS A 97 -3.99 -4.76 6.40
C CYS A 97 -3.92 -3.28 6.77
N GLN A 98 -2.96 -2.88 7.61
CA GLN A 98 -2.69 -1.47 7.87
C GLN A 98 -1.89 -0.83 6.73
N ARG A 99 -1.02 -1.60 6.07
CA ARG A 99 -0.26 -1.22 4.87
C ARG A 99 0.00 -2.44 3.98
N LEU A 100 0.12 -2.24 2.67
CA LEU A 100 0.21 -3.37 1.71
C LEU A 100 1.50 -4.18 1.86
N ASN A 101 2.61 -3.53 2.20
CA ASN A 101 3.91 -4.17 2.37
C ASN A 101 4.18 -4.60 3.83
N GLU A 102 3.13 -4.89 4.59
CA GLU A 102 3.22 -5.46 5.95
C GLU A 102 3.56 -6.95 5.87
N ASP A 103 2.74 -7.74 5.16
CA ASP A 103 2.99 -9.15 4.85
C ASP A 103 2.52 -9.48 3.43
N LEU A 104 3.46 -9.44 2.48
CA LEU A 104 3.16 -9.73 1.08
C LEU A 104 2.87 -11.21 0.82
N ASN A 105 3.36 -12.12 1.67
CA ASN A 105 3.13 -13.55 1.49
C ASN A 105 1.69 -13.93 1.85
N GLN A 106 1.09 -13.22 2.80
CA GLN A 106 -0.34 -13.38 3.11
C GLN A 106 -1.23 -12.65 2.11
N LEU A 107 -0.78 -11.50 1.61
CA LEU A 107 -1.60 -10.65 0.74
C LEU A 107 -1.67 -11.14 -0.72
N ILE A 108 -0.67 -11.89 -1.19
CA ILE A 108 -0.56 -12.29 -2.58
C ILE A 108 -0.71 -13.80 -2.68
N THR A 109 -1.77 -14.23 -3.37
CA THR A 109 -1.98 -15.64 -3.64
C THR A 109 -0.91 -16.10 -4.64
N PRO A 110 -0.22 -17.23 -4.38
CA PRO A 110 0.64 -17.84 -5.39
C PRO A 110 -0.19 -18.10 -6.64
N GLN A 111 0.30 -17.69 -7.81
CA GLN A 111 -0.29 -18.13 -9.07
C GLN A 111 -0.19 -19.66 -9.10
N GLU A 112 -1.34 -20.35 -9.10
CA GLU A 112 -1.36 -21.73 -9.58
C GLU A 112 -0.84 -21.67 -11.02
N ILE A 113 0.32 -22.29 -11.26
CA ILE A 113 0.81 -22.52 -12.61
C ILE A 113 -0.24 -23.43 -13.26
N SER A 114 -1.16 -22.85 -14.01
CA SER A 114 -1.99 -23.63 -14.93
C SER A 114 -1.04 -24.25 -15.95
N HIS A 115 -0.68 -25.51 -15.73
CA HIS A 115 -0.11 -26.37 -16.74
C HIS A 115 -1.16 -26.55 -17.83
N HIS A 116 -1.29 -25.57 -18.73
CA HIS A 116 -1.85 -25.83 -20.05
C HIS A 116 -0.80 -26.61 -20.85
N ALA A 117 -0.92 -27.93 -20.76
CA ALA A 117 -0.36 -28.89 -21.69
C ALA A 117 -1.01 -28.75 -23.08
#